data_AF-A0A5R9JA42-F1
#
_entry.id   AF-A0A5R9JA42-F1
#
_cell.length_a   1.000
_cell.length_b   1.000
_cell.length_c   1.000
_cell.angle_alpha   90.00
_cell.angle_beta   90.00
_cell.angle_gamma   90.00
#
_symmetry.space_group_name_H-M   'P 1'
#
loop_
_entity.id
_entity.type
_entity.pdbx_description
1 polymer ?
#
loop_
_entity_poly.entity_id
_entity_poly.type
_entity_poly.pdbx_seq_one_letter_code
_entity_poly.pdbx_strand_id
1 'polypeptide(L)'
;MSKGTTWYVVADGGKARILAGDADNLRTLQHFDASGHGDTDEDASAGTSQLKAPKSDPHDQSKSHFAKQVAARLNEAVRTGKVDEIVLAAPAHMLHDIREALDKAASAKLGKSLSKDLTNTPEHDLAAHFA
;
A
#
# COMPACT_ATOMS: atom_id res chain seq x y z
N MET A 1 -6.91 22.93 13.08
CA MET A 1 -7.22 21.89 12.07
C MET A 1 -6.25 20.76 12.31
N SER A 2 -6.72 19.58 12.69
CA SER A 2 -5.86 18.40 12.83
C SER A 2 -5.22 18.11 11.46
N LYS A 3 -3.92 17.81 11.43
CA LYS A 3 -3.27 17.35 10.20
C LYS A 3 -3.88 16.00 9.82
N GLY A 4 -4.37 15.86 8.59
CA GLY A 4 -4.93 14.59 8.10
C GLY A 4 -3.87 13.48 8.05
N THR A 5 -4.30 12.22 8.08
CA THR A 5 -3.42 11.06 8.04
C THR A 5 -3.00 10.77 6.60
N THR A 6 -1.71 10.83 6.30
CA THR A 6 -1.14 10.43 5.00
C THR A 6 -0.58 9.01 5.08
N TRP A 7 -0.96 8.15 4.13
CA TRP A 7 -0.32 6.85 3.94
C TRP A 7 0.63 6.89 2.76
N TYR A 8 1.83 6.36 2.99
CA TYR A 8 2.85 6.13 1.97
C TYR A 8 2.83 4.64 1.63
N VAL A 9 2.56 4.33 0.38
CA VAL A 9 2.43 2.97 -0.10
C VAL A 9 3.58 2.68 -1.04
N VAL A 10 4.37 1.67 -0.73
CA VAL A 10 5.39 1.14 -1.64
C VAL A 10 4.98 -0.26 -2.06
N ALA A 11 4.99 -0.55 -3.36
CA ALA A 11 4.57 -1.86 -3.86
C ALA A 11 5.37 -2.29 -5.10
N ASP A 12 5.56 -3.61 -5.24
CA ASP A 12 6.04 -4.30 -6.44
C ASP A 12 5.11 -5.47 -6.77
N GLY A 13 5.34 -6.18 -7.88
CA GLY A 13 4.47 -7.28 -8.34
C GLY A 13 4.16 -8.41 -7.35
N GLY A 14 4.84 -8.48 -6.18
CA GLY A 14 4.62 -9.48 -5.15
C GLY A 14 4.66 -8.97 -3.70
N LYS A 15 5.07 -7.73 -3.41
CA LYS A 15 5.16 -7.19 -2.04
C LYS A 15 4.63 -5.78 -1.94
N ALA A 16 4.06 -5.43 -0.79
CA ALA A 16 3.64 -4.07 -0.49
C ALA A 16 3.83 -3.72 0.98
N ARG A 17 4.19 -2.46 1.25
CA ARG A 17 4.25 -1.88 2.59
C ARG A 17 3.41 -0.61 2.61
N ILE A 18 2.59 -0.47 3.65
CA ILE A 18 1.85 0.74 3.98
C ILE A 18 2.56 1.38 5.16
N LEU A 19 2.97 2.63 5.00
CA LEU A 19 3.66 3.40 6.01
C LEU A 19 2.88 4.65 6.38
N ALA A 20 3.06 5.11 7.62
CA ALA A 20 2.60 6.41 8.07
C ALA A 20 3.68 7.08 8.93
N GLY A 21 3.57 8.40 9.09
CA GLY A 21 4.52 9.19 9.84
C GLY A 21 4.63 10.61 9.29
N ASP A 22 5.76 11.23 9.56
CA ASP A 22 6.09 12.58 9.08
C ASP A 22 7.19 12.53 8.01
N ALA A 23 7.61 13.72 7.55
CA ALA A 23 8.55 13.86 6.43
C ALA A 23 9.95 13.31 6.72
N ASP A 24 10.28 13.08 7.99
CA ASP A 24 11.60 12.60 8.41
C ASP A 24 11.54 11.17 8.97
N ASN A 25 10.35 10.67 9.32
CA ASN A 25 10.20 9.39 10.01
C ASN A 25 8.94 8.63 9.55
N LEU A 26 9.10 7.76 8.56
CA LEU A 26 8.06 6.82 8.13
C LEU A 26 8.21 5.48 8.86
N ARG A 27 7.08 4.92 9.30
CA ARG A 27 7.01 3.60 9.92
C ARG A 27 6.03 2.70 9.18
N THR A 28 6.42 1.45 8.96
CA THR A 28 5.54 0.44 8.36
C THR A 28 4.41 0.10 9.31
N LEU A 29 3.17 0.37 8.91
CA LEU A 29 1.97 -0.09 9.61
C LEU A 29 1.60 -1.52 9.19
N GLN A 30 1.75 -1.81 7.90
CA GLN A 30 1.41 -3.11 7.33
C GLN A 30 2.44 -3.51 6.28
N HIS A 31 2.81 -4.79 6.30
CA HIS A 31 3.58 -5.43 5.25
C HIS A 31 2.82 -6.68 4.81
N PHE A 32 2.65 -6.88 3.51
CA PHE A 32 2.02 -8.08 2.98
C PHE A 32 2.54 -8.41 1.58
N ASP A 33 2.35 -9.66 1.18
CA ASP A 33 2.78 -10.18 -0.11
C ASP A 33 1.62 -10.80 -0.92
N ALA A 34 1.91 -11.22 -2.15
CA ALA A 34 0.94 -11.82 -3.05
C ALA A 34 0.36 -13.16 -2.57
N SER A 35 1.01 -13.84 -1.62
CA SER A 35 0.49 -15.05 -0.98
C SER A 35 -0.54 -14.75 0.12
N GLY A 36 -0.81 -13.47 0.40
CA GLY A 36 -1.74 -13.04 1.44
C GLY A 36 -1.17 -13.15 2.85
N HIS A 37 0.09 -13.55 3.00
CA HIS A 37 0.81 -13.43 4.25
C HIS A 37 1.20 -11.98 4.49
N GLY A 38 1.06 -11.52 5.72
CA GLY A 38 1.43 -10.18 6.11
C GLY A 38 1.47 -10.02 7.61
N ASP A 39 2.43 -9.22 8.05
CA ASP A 39 2.60 -8.83 9.44
C ASP A 39 2.06 -7.41 9.60
N THR A 40 1.22 -7.22 10.63
CA THR A 40 0.79 -5.88 11.06
C THR A 40 1.68 -5.51 12.24
N ASP A 41 2.52 -4.48 12.07
CA ASP A 41 3.33 -3.95 13.15
C ASP A 41 2.49 -2.91 13.91
N GLU A 42 1.49 -3.38 14.64
CA GLU A 42 0.84 -2.56 15.65
C GLU A 42 0.63 -3.38 16.93
N ASP A 43 1.24 -2.88 18.00
CA ASP A 43 0.88 -3.11 19.40
C ASP A 43 -0.57 -2.63 19.60
N ALA A 44 -1.54 -3.40 19.08
CA ALA A 44 -2.97 -3.20 19.28
C ALA A 44 -3.69 -4.51 18.96
N SER A 45 -4.11 -5.19 20.03
CA SER A 45 -5.04 -6.32 20.03
C SER A 45 -6.28 -6.06 19.16
N ALA A 46 -6.30 -6.55 17.92
CA ALA A 46 -7.54 -6.77 17.16
C ALA A 46 -7.32 -7.74 15.98
N GLY A 47 -7.72 -8.99 16.17
CA GLY A 47 -8.29 -9.88 15.14
C GLY A 47 -7.51 -10.05 13.83
N THR A 48 -6.68 -11.10 13.78
CA THR A 48 -6.11 -11.66 12.56
C THR A 48 -7.21 -11.98 11.54
N SER A 49 -7.48 -11.08 10.59
CA SER A 49 -8.29 -11.42 9.42
C SER A 49 -7.40 -12.15 8.42
N GLN A 50 -7.33 -13.48 8.58
CA GLN A 50 -6.71 -14.37 7.60
C GLN A 50 -7.56 -14.36 6.33
N LEU A 51 -7.31 -13.40 5.45
CA LEU A 51 -7.75 -13.45 4.07
C LEU A 51 -6.97 -14.58 3.39
N LYS A 52 -7.56 -15.79 3.34
CA LYS A 52 -6.99 -16.93 2.61
C LYS A 52 -6.81 -16.55 1.14
N ALA A 53 -5.56 -16.34 0.71
CA ALA A 53 -5.27 -16.13 -0.70
C ALA A 53 -5.49 -17.45 -1.48
N PRO A 54 -6.15 -17.42 -2.64
CA PRO A 54 -6.22 -18.58 -3.52
C PRO A 54 -4.85 -18.79 -4.19
N LYS A 55 -4.41 -20.05 -4.27
CA LYS A 55 -3.21 -20.44 -5.02
C LYS A 55 -3.45 -20.20 -6.52
N SER A 56 -2.67 -19.33 -7.16
CA SER A 56 -2.56 -19.33 -8.63
C SER A 56 -1.31 -18.61 -9.15
N ASP A 57 -0.60 -19.31 -10.03
CA ASP A 57 0.34 -18.81 -11.04
C ASP A 57 -0.34 -19.08 -12.41
N PRO A 58 -0.21 -18.22 -13.45
CA PRO A 58 1.08 -17.83 -14.04
C PRO A 58 1.35 -16.32 -13.92
N HIS A 59 2.56 -15.99 -13.45
CA HIS A 59 3.24 -14.71 -13.17
C HIS A 59 2.65 -13.35 -13.60
N ASP A 60 1.89 -13.25 -14.69
CA ASP A 60 1.22 -12.02 -15.15
C ASP A 60 -0.18 -11.84 -14.52
N GLN A 61 -0.94 -12.94 -14.39
CA GLN A 61 -2.24 -12.94 -13.69
C GLN A 61 -2.05 -12.69 -12.19
N SER A 62 -0.95 -13.16 -11.63
CA SER A 62 -0.61 -12.97 -10.21
C SER A 62 -0.30 -11.50 -9.89
N LYS A 63 0.39 -10.78 -10.79
CA LYS A 63 0.70 -9.35 -10.61
C LYS A 63 -0.55 -8.48 -10.67
N SER A 64 -1.42 -8.70 -11.66
CA SER A 64 -2.72 -8.01 -11.73
C SER A 64 -3.59 -8.33 -10.51
N HIS A 65 -3.55 -9.57 -10.02
CA HIS A 65 -4.23 -9.96 -8.79
C HIS A 65 -3.65 -9.23 -7.56
N PHE A 66 -2.33 -9.11 -7.46
CA PHE A 66 -1.70 -8.42 -6.34
C PHE A 66 -1.98 -6.90 -6.33
N ALA A 67 -1.95 -6.25 -7.48
CA ALA A 67 -2.35 -4.85 -7.60
C ALA A 67 -3.79 -4.61 -7.10
N LYS A 68 -4.72 -5.51 -7.44
CA LYS A 68 -6.10 -5.48 -6.92
C LYS A 68 -6.16 -5.67 -5.40
N GLN A 69 -5.32 -6.53 -4.83
CA GLN A 69 -5.23 -6.71 -3.37
C GLN A 69 -4.71 -5.45 -2.65
N VAL A 70 -3.73 -4.76 -3.23
CA VAL A 70 -3.25 -3.47 -2.72
C VAL A 70 -4.38 -2.44 -2.79
N ALA A 71 -5.02 -2.29 -3.95
CA ALA A 71 -6.12 -1.34 -4.14
C ALA A 71 -7.30 -1.62 -3.18
N ALA A 72 -7.66 -2.89 -2.96
CA ALA A 72 -8.73 -3.25 -2.04
C ALA A 72 -8.46 -2.78 -0.59
N ARG A 73 -7.21 -2.87 -0.11
CA ARG A 73 -6.82 -2.37 1.21
C ARG A 73 -6.93 -0.84 1.30
N LEU A 74 -6.52 -0.14 0.23
CA LEU A 74 -6.62 1.33 0.16
C LEU A 74 -8.07 1.81 0.09
N ASN A 75 -8.90 1.15 -0.72
CA ASN A 75 -10.35 1.41 -0.78
C ASN A 75 -10.99 1.26 0.60
N GLU A 76 -10.66 0.18 1.34
CA GLU A 76 -11.19 -0.02 2.69
C GLU A 76 -10.70 1.05 3.68
N ALA A 77 -9.43 1.42 3.63
CA ALA A 77 -8.89 2.46 4.50
C ALA A 77 -9.59 3.81 4.30
N VAL A 78 -9.85 4.18 3.04
CA VAL A 78 -10.57 5.41 2.71
C VAL A 78 -12.04 5.31 3.12
N ARG A 79 -12.69 4.17 2.86
CA ARG A 79 -14.08 3.92 3.26
C ARG A 79 -14.28 4.00 4.78
N THR A 80 -13.30 3.54 5.56
CA THR A 80 -13.32 3.58 7.04
C THR A 80 -12.76 4.86 7.64
N GLY A 81 -12.32 5.82 6.81
CA GLY A 81 -11.79 7.10 7.27
C GLY A 81 -10.43 7.01 7.96
N LYS A 82 -9.64 5.94 7.70
CA LYS A 82 -8.30 5.76 8.28
C LYS A 82 -7.23 6.62 7.63
N VAL A 83 -7.48 7.08 6.40
CA VAL A 83 -6.51 7.81 5.59
C VAL A 83 -7.17 8.97 4.85
N ASP A 84 -6.51 10.12 4.87
CA ASP A 84 -6.93 11.34 4.21
C ASP A 84 -6.24 11.56 2.87
N GLU A 85 -5.01 11.06 2.72
CA GLU A 85 -4.19 11.16 1.51
C GLU A 85 -3.33 9.90 1.31
N ILE A 86 -3.19 9.47 0.06
CA ILE A 86 -2.38 8.33 -0.36
C ILE A 86 -1.24 8.83 -1.25
N VAL A 87 -0.01 8.48 -0.89
CA VAL A 87 1.19 8.64 -1.72
C VAL A 87 1.65 7.26 -2.15
N LEU A 88 1.90 7.03 -3.45
CA LEU A 88 2.15 5.70 -4.00
C LEU A 88 3.46 5.62 -4.79
N ALA A 89 4.35 4.68 -4.45
CA ALA A 89 5.52 4.33 -5.26
C ALA A 89 5.46 2.87 -5.71
N ALA A 90 5.58 2.65 -7.02
CA ALA A 90 5.67 1.32 -7.61
C ALA A 90 6.28 1.37 -9.02
N PRO A 91 6.72 0.22 -9.59
CA PRO A 91 6.98 0.13 -11.03
C PRO A 91 5.81 0.62 -11.88
N ALA A 92 6.08 1.17 -13.08
CA ALA A 92 5.06 1.78 -13.94
C ALA A 92 3.83 0.89 -14.20
N HIS A 93 4.05 -0.40 -14.49
CA HIS A 93 2.97 -1.36 -14.74
C HIS A 93 2.08 -1.54 -13.50
N MET A 94 2.70 -1.69 -12.33
CA MET A 94 1.97 -1.83 -11.08
C MET A 94 1.21 -0.55 -10.69
N LEU A 95 1.80 0.63 -10.90
CA LEU A 95 1.07 1.89 -10.66
C LEU A 95 -0.21 1.96 -11.48
N HIS A 96 -0.12 1.57 -12.76
CA HIS A 96 -1.29 1.53 -13.64
C HIS A 96 -2.33 0.56 -13.09
N ASP A 97 -1.95 -0.68 -12.80
CA ASP A 97 -2.88 -1.71 -12.33
C ASP A 97 -3.54 -1.36 -10.98
N ILE A 98 -2.79 -0.76 -10.05
CA ILE A 98 -3.34 -0.31 -8.76
C ILE A 98 -4.38 0.78 -9.00
N ARG A 99 -4.08 1.77 -9.84
CA ARG A 99 -4.99 2.89 -10.14
C ARG A 99 -6.29 2.44 -10.78
N GLU A 100 -6.22 1.52 -11.74
CA GLU A 100 -7.41 0.95 -12.39
C GLU A 100 -8.30 0.19 -11.40
N ALA A 101 -7.73 -0.32 -10.30
CA ALA A 101 -8.46 -1.06 -9.28
C ALA A 101 -8.94 -0.21 -8.09
N LEU A 102 -8.53 1.06 -8.00
CA LEU A 102 -9.02 1.97 -6.96
C LEU A 102 -10.47 2.38 -7.25
N ASP A 103 -11.28 2.47 -6.21
CA ASP A 103 -12.60 3.08 -6.35
C ASP A 103 -12.49 4.61 -6.49
N LYS A 104 -13.61 5.27 -6.81
CA LYS A 104 -13.65 6.72 -7.01
C LYS A 104 -13.21 7.49 -5.76
N ALA A 105 -13.53 6.99 -4.57
CA ALA A 105 -13.21 7.67 -3.32
C ALA A 105 -11.70 7.60 -3.05
N ALA A 106 -11.10 6.42 -3.16
CA ALA A 106 -9.67 6.23 -2.97
C ALA A 106 -8.84 6.87 -4.08
N SER A 107 -9.31 6.83 -5.33
CA SER A 107 -8.69 7.57 -6.44
C SER A 107 -8.62 9.07 -6.16
N ALA A 108 -9.65 9.65 -5.53
CA ALA A 108 -9.66 11.06 -5.14
C ALA A 108 -8.73 11.37 -3.96
N LYS A 109 -8.31 10.36 -3.19
CA LYS A 109 -7.31 10.49 -2.12
C LYS A 109 -5.88 10.25 -2.59
N LEU A 110 -5.69 9.75 -3.81
CA LEU A 110 -4.36 9.54 -4.38
C LEU A 110 -3.72 10.89 -4.76
N GLY A 111 -2.72 11.30 -3.99
CA GLY A 111 -1.92 12.50 -4.22
C GLY A 111 -0.73 12.20 -5.13
N LYS A 112 0.48 12.28 -4.58
CA LYS A 112 1.74 12.05 -5.32
C LYS A 112 1.93 10.57 -5.66
N SER A 113 2.43 10.31 -6.85
CA SER A 113 2.82 8.97 -7.30
C SER A 113 4.21 8.97 -7.92
N LEU A 114 5.03 7.98 -7.58
CA LEU A 114 6.39 7.84 -8.08
C LEU A 114 6.56 6.50 -8.81
N SER A 115 6.98 6.55 -10.08
CA SER A 115 7.28 5.34 -10.84
C SER A 115 8.66 4.80 -10.47
N LYS A 116 8.75 4.17 -9.29
CA LYS A 116 9.97 3.59 -8.74
C LYS A 116 9.61 2.44 -7.81
N ASP A 117 10.35 1.35 -7.92
CA ASP A 117 10.30 0.28 -6.92
C ASP A 117 11.08 0.70 -5.67
N LEU A 118 10.37 0.80 -4.54
CA LEU A 118 10.95 1.14 -3.24
C LEU A 118 10.68 0.05 -2.19
N THR A 119 10.20 -1.14 -2.57
CA THR A 119 9.81 -2.18 -1.59
C THR A 119 10.98 -2.65 -0.73
N ASN A 120 12.19 -2.68 -1.32
CA ASN A 120 13.44 -3.06 -0.63
C ASN A 120 14.19 -1.86 -0.02
N THR A 121 13.60 -0.66 -0.01
CA THR A 121 14.22 0.52 0.60
C THR A 121 14.04 0.49 2.12
N PRO A 122 15.10 0.69 2.91
CA PRO A 122 15.01 0.79 4.37
C PRO A 122 14.08 1.92 4.82
N GLU A 123 13.41 1.78 5.96
CA GLU A 123 12.49 2.79 6.49
C GLU A 123 13.10 4.18 6.62
N HIS A 124 14.34 4.26 7.13
CA HIS A 124 15.05 5.51 7.33
C HIS A 124 15.40 6.26 6.03
N ASP A 125 15.36 5.57 4.88
CA ASP A 125 15.65 6.16 3.56
C ASP A 125 14.38 6.45 2.75
N LEU A 126 13.22 5.93 3.16
CA LEU A 126 11.98 6.04 2.39
C LEU A 126 11.47 7.48 2.29
N ALA A 127 11.52 8.24 3.38
CA ALA A 127 10.92 9.57 3.44
C ALA A 127 11.57 10.53 2.42
N ALA A 128 12.89 10.42 2.22
CA ALA A 128 13.66 11.22 1.27
C ALA A 128 13.23 11.02 -0.19
N HIS A 129 12.57 9.91 -0.54
CA HIS A 129 12.05 9.68 -1.88
C HIS A 129 10.70 10.37 -2.14
N PHE A 130 10.00 10.79 -1.09
CA PHE A 130 8.68 11.42 -1.20
C PHE A 130 8.68 12.93 -0.97
N ALA A 131 9.79 13.48 -0.47
CA ALA A 131 10.04 14.92 -0.38
C ALA A 131 9.87 15.66 -1.72
#